data_AF-A0A832Q796-F1
#
_entry.id   AF-A0A832Q796-F1
#
_cell.length_a   1.000
_cell.length_b   1.000
_cell.length_c   1.000
_cell.angle_alpha   90.00
_cell.angle_beta   90.00
_cell.angle_gamma   90.00
#
_symmetry.space_group_name_H-M   'P 1'
#
loop_
_entity.id
_entity.type
_entity.pdbx_description
1 polymer ?
#
loop_
_entity_poly.entity_id
_entity_poly.type
_entity_poly.pdbx_seq_one_letter_code
_entity_poly.pdbx_strand_id
1 'polypeptide(L)'
;MKRGVSILQACSASLFVTLSYQPVVAAEANGDARAACSALAAMSSARFRVDMAEWVAAGDMGELPAHCRFQVVLDPRESGLENLSYGIGFELRLPLEWNGRFLFQGGGGMNGVISPALGTVPGAPSALQRGFAVVSSDGGHRGTSAIDSRFGVDQQARLDFAYGAVTRTTYEAKALVESYYGRKPEHSYFMGCSTGGREAML
;
A
#
# COMPACT_ATOMS: atom_id res chain seq x y z
N MET A 1 33.85 69.65 -34.75
CA MET A 1 33.03 70.70 -34.10
C MET A 1 32.16 70.00 -33.05
N LYS A 2 32.44 70.21 -31.74
CA LYS A 2 31.55 70.89 -30.76
C LYS A 2 30.19 70.17 -30.62
N ARG A 3 29.73 69.62 -29.48
CA ARG A 3 29.94 69.90 -28.05
C ARG A 3 29.44 68.69 -27.23
N GLY A 4 30.05 68.47 -26.06
CA GLY A 4 29.49 67.61 -25.01
C GLY A 4 28.42 68.32 -24.18
N VAL A 5 27.65 67.54 -23.43
CA VAL A 5 26.94 67.95 -22.21
C VAL A 5 26.92 66.76 -21.26
N SER A 6 27.53 66.94 -20.08
CA SER A 6 27.29 66.14 -18.88
C SER A 6 26.10 66.72 -18.12
N ILE A 7 25.21 65.87 -17.61
CA ILE A 7 24.27 66.23 -16.53
C ILE A 7 24.31 65.13 -15.46
N LEU A 8 24.25 65.61 -14.21
CA LEU A 8 24.49 64.98 -12.92
C LEU A 8 23.55 63.81 -12.54
N GLN A 9 24.16 62.83 -11.88
CA GLN A 9 23.80 62.20 -10.59
C GLN A 9 22.36 62.30 -10.07
N ALA A 10 21.72 61.14 -9.90
CA ALA A 10 20.73 60.90 -8.84
C ALA A 10 20.85 59.47 -8.29
N CYS A 11 20.77 59.39 -6.98
CA CYS A 11 20.98 58.24 -6.10
C CYS A 11 19.68 57.44 -5.95
N SER A 12 19.67 56.14 -6.26
CA SER A 12 18.64 55.24 -5.71
C SER A 12 19.09 53.78 -5.72
N ALA A 13 18.87 53.12 -4.58
CA ALA A 13 19.35 51.82 -4.17
C ALA A 13 19.15 50.68 -5.19
N SER A 14 20.24 49.96 -5.45
CA SER A 14 20.19 48.61 -6.01
C SER A 14 19.42 47.69 -5.06
N LEU A 15 18.19 47.33 -5.42
CA LEU A 15 17.50 46.18 -4.85
C LEU A 15 18.20 44.92 -5.38
N PHE A 16 19.23 44.48 -4.66
CA PHE A 16 19.65 43.09 -4.75
C PHE A 16 18.53 42.25 -4.13
N VAL A 17 17.67 41.67 -4.97
CA VAL A 17 16.83 40.56 -4.56
C VAL A 17 17.78 39.40 -4.29
N THR A 18 18.24 39.29 -3.05
CA THR A 18 18.86 38.06 -2.56
C THR A 18 17.75 37.03 -2.54
N LEU A 19 17.66 36.23 -3.61
CA LEU A 19 16.88 35.01 -3.61
C LEU A 19 17.53 34.10 -2.57
N SER A 20 17.05 34.14 -1.33
CA SER A 20 17.41 33.16 -0.32
C SER A 20 16.89 31.82 -0.81
N TYR A 21 17.78 31.03 -1.43
CA TYR A 21 17.54 29.64 -1.76
C TYR A 21 17.45 28.89 -0.43
N GLN A 22 16.22 28.73 0.07
CA GLN A 22 15.98 27.88 1.22
C GLN A 22 16.11 26.43 0.75
N PRO A 23 16.96 25.61 1.38
CA PRO A 23 16.90 24.18 1.14
C PRO A 23 15.54 23.68 1.63
N VAL A 24 14.79 23.03 0.75
CA VAL A 24 13.59 22.26 1.14
C VAL A 24 14.09 21.15 2.06
N VAL A 25 13.86 21.32 3.35
CA VAL A 25 14.14 20.33 4.37
C VAL A 25 13.18 19.15 4.15
N ALA A 26 13.67 17.93 4.30
CA ALA A 26 13.00 16.64 4.06
C ALA A 26 11.71 16.35 4.89
N ALA A 27 10.99 17.38 5.35
CA ALA A 27 9.73 17.28 6.08
C ALA A 27 8.49 17.22 5.16
N GLU A 28 8.60 17.56 3.87
CA GLU A 28 7.46 17.52 2.93
C GLU A 28 7.06 16.10 2.52
N ALA A 29 8.00 15.15 2.47
CA ALA A 29 7.71 13.76 2.11
C ALA A 29 6.72 13.07 3.07
N ASN A 30 6.75 13.44 4.36
CA ASN A 30 5.85 12.90 5.38
C ASN A 30 4.41 13.44 5.25
N GLY A 31 4.26 14.72 4.94
CA GLY A 31 2.95 15.35 4.74
C GLY A 31 2.24 14.77 3.52
N ASP A 32 2.99 14.60 2.44
CA ASP A 32 2.47 14.07 1.18
C ASP A 32 2.11 12.59 1.28
N ALA A 33 2.94 11.76 1.94
CA ALA A 33 2.64 10.35 2.13
C ALA A 33 1.41 10.12 3.00
N ARG A 34 1.25 10.88 4.09
CA ARG A 34 0.05 10.80 4.94
C ARG A 34 -1.20 11.23 4.18
N ALA A 35 -1.12 12.31 3.40
CA ALA A 35 -2.23 12.77 2.57
C ALA A 35 -2.59 11.75 1.47
N ALA A 36 -1.59 11.16 0.80
CA ALA A 36 -1.77 10.10 -0.17
C ALA A 36 -2.44 8.87 0.44
N CYS A 37 -2.06 8.50 1.67
CA CYS A 37 -2.72 7.42 2.41
C CYS A 37 -4.19 7.73 2.68
N SER A 38 -4.51 8.95 3.13
CA SER A 38 -5.89 9.39 3.33
C SER A 38 -6.69 9.44 2.03
N ALA A 39 -6.07 9.74 0.88
CA ALA A 39 -6.73 9.74 -0.42
C ALA A 39 -7.19 8.35 -0.85
N LEU A 40 -6.49 7.28 -0.43
CA LEU A 40 -6.92 5.90 -0.70
C LEU A 40 -8.30 5.59 -0.11
N ALA A 41 -8.70 6.24 0.99
CA ALA A 41 -10.03 6.07 1.59
C ALA A 41 -11.17 6.45 0.62
N ALA A 42 -10.91 7.38 -0.30
CA ALA A 42 -11.90 7.90 -1.23
C ALA A 42 -12.06 7.08 -2.52
N MET A 43 -11.30 5.99 -2.70
CA MET A 43 -11.26 5.22 -3.95
C MET A 43 -12.38 4.18 -4.10
N SER A 44 -13.34 4.15 -3.19
CA SER A 44 -14.41 3.13 -3.22
C SER A 44 -15.27 3.21 -4.48
N SER A 45 -15.61 2.04 -5.03
CA SER A 45 -16.52 1.84 -6.16
C SER A 45 -17.37 0.58 -5.96
N ALA A 46 -18.27 0.28 -6.89
CA ALA A 46 -19.10 -0.93 -6.82
C ALA A 46 -18.30 -2.25 -6.82
N ARG A 47 -17.09 -2.27 -7.37
CA ARG A 47 -16.23 -3.46 -7.47
C ARG A 47 -14.99 -3.41 -6.56
N PHE A 48 -14.85 -2.33 -5.79
CA PHE A 48 -13.66 -2.04 -5.01
C PHE A 48 -14.12 -1.29 -3.75
N ARG A 49 -14.36 -2.00 -2.65
CA ARG A 49 -14.82 -1.38 -1.40
C ARG A 49 -13.65 -1.20 -0.47
N VAL A 50 -13.30 0.05 -0.16
CA VAL A 50 -12.26 0.35 0.83
C VAL A 50 -12.86 0.18 2.21
N ASP A 51 -12.30 -0.74 3.00
CA ASP A 51 -12.70 -0.96 4.39
C ASP A 51 -11.88 -0.05 5.32
N MET A 52 -10.62 0.26 4.97
CA MET A 52 -9.73 1.10 5.79
C MET A 52 -8.60 1.72 4.97
N ALA A 53 -8.21 2.94 5.32
CA ALA A 53 -6.95 3.56 4.87
C ALA A 53 -6.43 4.48 5.99
N GLU A 54 -5.38 4.06 6.68
CA GLU A 54 -4.91 4.71 7.90
C GLU A 54 -3.40 4.89 7.90
N TRP A 55 -2.96 6.09 8.27
CA TRP A 55 -1.53 6.35 8.51
C TRP A 55 -1.14 5.82 9.88
N VAL A 56 -0.08 5.01 9.92
CA VAL A 56 0.51 4.45 11.13
C VAL A 56 1.86 5.13 11.36
N ALA A 57 2.05 5.70 12.55
CA ALA A 57 3.30 6.37 12.91
C ALA A 57 4.41 5.35 13.18
N ALA A 58 5.66 5.77 13.06
CA ALA A 58 6.79 4.91 13.41
C ALA A 58 6.76 4.58 14.92
N GLY A 59 7.14 3.36 15.28
CA GLY A 59 7.20 2.90 16.67
C GLY A 59 5.95 2.20 17.19
N ASP A 60 4.83 2.22 16.44
CA ASP A 60 3.64 1.44 16.77
C ASP A 60 3.90 -0.08 16.61
N MET A 61 3.30 -0.89 17.49
CA MET A 61 3.34 -2.37 17.49
C MET A 61 4.70 -3.01 17.18
N GLY A 62 5.72 -2.74 18.00
CA GLY A 62 7.01 -3.46 17.92
C GLY A 62 7.97 -2.89 16.88
N GLU A 63 8.11 -1.56 16.84
CA GLU A 63 9.06 -0.83 15.98
C GLU A 63 8.79 -0.99 14.49
N LEU A 64 7.53 -0.86 14.06
CA LEU A 64 7.22 -0.72 12.65
C LEU A 64 7.64 0.67 12.13
N PRO A 65 8.10 0.79 10.86
CA PRO A 65 8.33 2.08 10.24
C PRO A 65 7.01 2.83 10.03
N ALA A 66 7.04 4.14 9.85
CA ALA A 66 5.85 4.89 9.45
C ALA A 66 5.33 4.36 8.10
N HIS A 67 4.04 4.10 7.99
CA HIS A 67 3.46 3.47 6.80
C HIS A 67 1.96 3.77 6.65
N CYS A 68 1.46 3.66 5.43
CA CYS A 68 0.02 3.56 5.19
C CYS A 68 -0.43 2.11 5.36
N ARG A 69 -1.53 1.90 6.08
CA ARG A 69 -2.25 0.63 6.17
C ARG A 69 -3.57 0.76 5.42
N PHE A 70 -3.75 -0.07 4.41
CA PHE A 70 -4.92 -0.04 3.53
C PHE A 70 -5.59 -1.42 3.50
N GLN A 71 -6.91 -1.47 3.65
CA GLN A 71 -7.71 -2.68 3.48
C GLN A 71 -8.84 -2.44 2.50
N VAL A 72 -9.05 -3.41 1.61
CA VAL A 72 -10.05 -3.34 0.56
C VAL A 72 -10.62 -4.72 0.26
N VAL A 73 -11.87 -4.75 -0.23
CA VAL A 73 -12.50 -5.93 -0.81
C VAL A 73 -12.82 -5.69 -2.28
N LEU A 74 -12.31 -6.58 -3.14
CA LEU A 74 -12.61 -6.62 -4.56
C LEU A 74 -13.87 -7.46 -4.81
N ASP A 75 -14.76 -6.95 -5.66
CA ASP A 75 -16.04 -7.57 -6.03
C ASP A 75 -16.81 -8.15 -4.81
N PRO A 76 -17.16 -7.32 -3.82
CA PRO A 76 -17.88 -7.78 -2.64
C PRO A 76 -19.23 -8.39 -3.04
N ARG A 77 -19.54 -9.58 -2.48
CA ARG A 77 -20.81 -10.28 -2.69
C ARG A 77 -21.31 -10.89 -1.38
N GLU A 78 -22.61 -10.78 -1.16
CA GLU A 78 -23.29 -11.44 -0.04
C GLU A 78 -23.26 -12.97 -0.23
N SER A 79 -23.04 -13.71 0.87
CA SER A 79 -23.03 -15.18 0.83
C SER A 79 -24.39 -15.81 1.12
N GLY A 80 -25.28 -15.08 1.82
CA GLY A 80 -26.50 -15.63 2.39
C GLY A 80 -26.27 -16.57 3.60
N LEU A 81 -25.01 -16.75 4.03
CA LEU A 81 -24.63 -17.54 5.19
C LEU A 81 -24.16 -16.62 6.32
N GLU A 82 -24.52 -16.95 7.56
CA GLU A 82 -24.16 -16.16 8.72
C GLU A 82 -22.64 -16.06 8.90
N ASN A 83 -22.14 -14.83 9.08
CA ASN A 83 -20.72 -14.54 9.29
C ASN A 83 -19.81 -15.06 8.15
N LEU A 84 -20.31 -15.05 6.91
CA LEU A 84 -19.54 -15.35 5.71
C LEU A 84 -19.83 -14.30 4.64
N SER A 85 -18.81 -13.83 3.94
CA SER A 85 -18.97 -12.97 2.76
C SER A 85 -17.99 -13.40 1.67
N TYR A 86 -18.31 -13.08 0.42
CA TYR A 86 -17.47 -13.36 -0.72
C TYR A 86 -16.88 -12.07 -1.31
N GLY A 87 -15.82 -12.23 -2.09
CA GLY A 87 -15.00 -11.14 -2.60
C GLY A 87 -13.59 -11.26 -2.05
N ILE A 88 -12.63 -10.68 -2.77
CA ILE A 88 -11.21 -10.83 -2.43
C ILE A 88 -10.82 -9.67 -1.53
N GLY A 89 -10.70 -9.95 -0.25
CA GLY A 89 -10.14 -9.02 0.72
C GLY A 89 -8.62 -9.06 0.73
N PHE A 90 -7.98 -7.90 0.84
CA PHE A 90 -6.55 -7.82 1.13
C PHE A 90 -6.18 -6.62 1.99
N GLU A 91 -5.12 -6.77 2.79
CA GLU A 91 -4.42 -5.68 3.45
C GLU A 91 -3.13 -5.38 2.68
N LEU A 92 -2.88 -4.10 2.41
CA LEU A 92 -1.65 -3.60 1.82
C LEU A 92 -1.03 -2.59 2.78
N ARG A 93 0.27 -2.77 3.08
CA ARG A 93 1.06 -1.82 3.87
C ARG A 93 2.15 -1.20 3.01
N LEU A 94 2.20 0.13 3.03
CA LEU A 94 3.06 0.97 2.19
C LEU A 94 3.97 1.81 3.10
N PRO A 95 5.22 1.38 3.36
CA PRO A 95 6.14 2.15 4.20
C PRO A 95 6.49 3.49 3.56
N LEU A 96 6.72 4.51 4.39
CA LEU A 96 7.24 5.80 3.92
C LEU A 96 8.56 5.60 3.18
N GLU A 97 9.51 4.95 3.85
CA GLU A 97 10.82 4.61 3.31
C GLU A 97 10.75 3.28 2.55
N TRP A 98 10.21 3.34 1.32
CA TRP A 98 10.05 2.18 0.46
C TRP A 98 11.31 1.86 -0.36
N ASN A 99 11.79 0.64 -0.26
CA ASN A 99 13.01 0.17 -0.92
C ASN A 99 12.80 -0.30 -2.38
N GLY A 100 11.64 -0.03 -2.98
CA GLY A 100 11.30 -0.46 -4.34
C GLY A 100 10.85 -1.92 -4.47
N ARG A 101 10.71 -2.66 -3.37
CA ARG A 101 10.35 -4.09 -3.38
C ARG A 101 8.93 -4.33 -2.90
N PHE A 102 8.25 -5.25 -3.57
CA PHE A 102 6.92 -5.71 -3.21
C PHE A 102 6.98 -7.16 -2.69
N LEU A 103 6.22 -7.47 -1.64
CA LEU A 103 6.08 -8.82 -1.12
C LEU A 103 4.61 -9.21 -0.99
N PHE A 104 4.23 -10.33 -1.59
CA PHE A 104 2.99 -11.01 -1.27
C PHE A 104 3.22 -11.99 -0.13
N GLN A 105 2.52 -11.78 0.99
CA GLN A 105 2.46 -12.70 2.12
C GLN A 105 1.25 -13.63 1.93
N GLY A 106 1.52 -14.88 1.58
CA GLY A 106 0.52 -15.93 1.42
C GLY A 106 -0.22 -16.25 2.71
N GLY A 107 -1.39 -16.85 2.55
CA GLY A 107 -2.31 -17.19 3.62
C GLY A 107 -2.01 -18.53 4.31
N GLY A 108 -3.02 -19.07 4.98
CA GLY A 108 -2.97 -20.31 5.73
C GLY A 108 -4.35 -20.97 5.85
N GLY A 109 -4.37 -22.30 5.99
CA GLY A 109 -5.61 -23.06 6.13
C GLY A 109 -6.49 -22.97 4.89
N MET A 110 -7.77 -22.66 5.05
CA MET A 110 -8.73 -22.47 3.98
C MET A 110 -8.80 -21.00 3.50
N ASN A 111 -7.89 -20.15 3.99
CA ASN A 111 -8.06 -18.70 4.07
C ASN A 111 -9.48 -18.32 4.52
N GLY A 112 -9.96 -17.09 4.32
CA GLY A 112 -11.13 -16.56 5.05
C GLY A 112 -10.79 -15.46 6.04
N VAL A 113 -9.50 -15.18 6.26
CA VAL A 113 -9.00 -14.15 7.16
C VAL A 113 -7.80 -13.43 6.55
N ILE A 114 -7.75 -12.11 6.72
CA ILE A 114 -6.60 -11.29 6.33
C ILE A 114 -5.62 -11.25 7.52
N SER A 115 -4.44 -11.85 7.35
CA SER A 115 -3.36 -11.70 8.34
C SER A 115 -2.70 -10.32 8.19
N PRO A 116 -2.19 -9.68 9.27
CA PRO A 116 -1.46 -8.42 9.13
C PRO A 116 -0.34 -8.53 8.07
N ALA A 117 -0.30 -7.58 7.14
CA ALA A 117 0.61 -7.60 6.00
C ALA A 117 2.01 -7.09 6.42
N LEU A 118 2.70 -7.85 7.27
CA LEU A 118 4.01 -7.46 7.81
C LEU A 118 5.18 -8.14 7.07
N GLY A 119 4.95 -9.33 6.52
CA GLY A 119 5.97 -10.18 5.92
C GLY A 119 6.92 -10.75 6.98
N THR A 120 6.38 -11.20 8.11
CA THR A 120 7.17 -11.69 9.24
C THR A 120 7.76 -13.06 8.96
N VAL A 121 9.06 -13.21 9.20
CA VAL A 121 9.77 -14.50 9.18
C VAL A 121 10.48 -14.70 10.52
N PRO A 122 10.53 -15.92 11.07
CA PRO A 122 11.20 -16.16 12.35
C PRO A 122 12.68 -15.75 12.32
N GLY A 123 13.13 -15.03 13.35
CA GLY A 123 14.53 -14.68 13.54
C GLY A 123 15.07 -13.52 12.68
N ALA A 124 14.21 -12.80 11.97
CA ALA A 124 14.62 -11.58 11.25
C ALA A 124 13.53 -10.48 11.35
N PRO A 125 13.91 -9.21 11.14
CA PRO A 125 12.93 -8.14 10.98
C PRO A 125 11.93 -8.47 9.87
N SER A 126 10.67 -8.06 10.07
CA SER A 126 9.61 -8.26 9.08
C SER A 126 9.95 -7.58 7.75
N ALA A 127 9.34 -8.02 6.64
CA ALA A 127 9.57 -7.39 5.34
C ALA A 127 9.19 -5.90 5.34
N LEU A 128 8.12 -5.53 6.05
CA LEU A 128 7.72 -4.13 6.21
C LEU A 128 8.82 -3.32 6.91
N GLN A 129 9.40 -3.83 8.00
CA GLN A 129 10.54 -3.20 8.68
C GLN A 129 11.79 -3.09 7.80
N ARG A 130 11.92 -3.97 6.80
CA ARG A 130 12.99 -3.94 5.80
C ARG A 130 12.67 -3.02 4.61
N GLY A 131 11.55 -2.29 4.66
CA GLY A 131 11.14 -1.31 3.65
C GLY A 131 10.37 -1.88 2.46
N PHE A 132 9.81 -3.09 2.56
CA PHE A 132 8.96 -3.66 1.50
C PHE A 132 7.55 -3.09 1.58
N ALA A 133 6.92 -2.89 0.43
CA ALA A 133 5.45 -2.83 0.37
C ALA A 133 4.93 -4.27 0.48
N VAL A 134 4.05 -4.54 1.44
CA VAL A 134 3.61 -5.91 1.74
C VAL A 134 2.11 -6.02 1.59
N VAL A 135 1.65 -7.05 0.89
CA VAL A 135 0.22 -7.40 0.76
C VAL A 135 -0.06 -8.76 1.40
N SER A 136 -1.25 -8.94 1.97
CA SER A 136 -1.80 -10.24 2.38
C SER A 136 -3.29 -10.31 1.99
N SER A 137 -3.84 -11.50 1.74
CA SER A 137 -5.22 -11.67 1.29
C SER A 137 -5.98 -12.73 2.09
N ASP A 138 -7.31 -12.60 2.13
CA ASP A 138 -8.22 -13.62 2.67
C ASP A 138 -8.55 -14.75 1.68
N GLY A 139 -7.99 -14.74 0.47
CA GLY A 139 -8.21 -15.82 -0.48
C GLY A 139 -9.59 -15.84 -1.13
N GLY A 140 -10.36 -14.74 -1.13
CA GLY A 140 -11.60 -14.64 -1.91
C GLY A 140 -12.90 -14.81 -1.14
N HIS A 141 -12.80 -14.92 0.18
CA HIS A 141 -13.94 -14.95 1.08
C HIS A 141 -13.48 -14.51 2.47
N ARG A 142 -14.44 -14.11 3.31
CA ARG A 142 -14.18 -13.77 4.71
C ARG A 142 -15.12 -14.56 5.60
N GLY A 143 -14.54 -15.33 6.51
CA GLY A 143 -15.23 -16.21 7.46
C GLY A 143 -14.79 -15.94 8.90
N THR A 144 -15.20 -16.82 9.81
CA THR A 144 -14.92 -16.65 11.25
C THR A 144 -13.52 -17.14 11.65
N SER A 145 -12.87 -17.97 10.83
CA SER A 145 -11.53 -18.48 11.07
C SER A 145 -10.89 -19.00 9.78
N ALA A 146 -9.57 -19.21 9.81
CA ALA A 146 -8.81 -19.78 8.69
C ALA A 146 -9.08 -21.29 8.43
N ILE A 147 -10.03 -21.91 9.13
CA ILE A 147 -10.46 -23.30 8.89
C ILE A 147 -11.93 -23.38 8.45
N ASP A 148 -12.60 -22.24 8.34
CA ASP A 148 -13.98 -22.17 7.84
C ASP A 148 -14.01 -22.49 6.34
N SER A 149 -14.58 -23.64 5.99
CA SER A 149 -14.66 -24.13 4.62
C SER A 149 -16.04 -23.90 3.97
N ARG A 150 -16.94 -23.18 4.63
CA ARG A 150 -18.31 -22.92 4.13
C ARG A 150 -18.32 -22.18 2.79
N PHE A 151 -17.26 -21.48 2.43
CA PHE A 151 -17.12 -20.87 1.11
C PHE A 151 -17.21 -21.89 -0.04
N GLY A 152 -16.92 -23.16 0.22
CA GLY A 152 -16.95 -24.24 -0.77
C GLY A 152 -18.31 -24.51 -1.42
N VAL A 153 -19.39 -23.87 -0.95
CA VAL A 153 -20.71 -23.93 -1.63
C VAL A 153 -20.82 -22.97 -2.81
N ASP A 154 -19.97 -21.93 -2.88
CA ASP A 154 -19.97 -20.95 -3.98
C ASP A 154 -18.89 -21.28 -5.00
N GLN A 155 -19.26 -21.35 -6.27
CA GLN A 155 -18.33 -21.69 -7.35
C GLN A 155 -17.25 -20.61 -7.51
N GLN A 156 -17.60 -19.33 -7.43
CA GLN A 156 -16.63 -18.25 -7.63
C GLN A 156 -15.64 -18.18 -6.46
N ALA A 157 -16.11 -18.28 -5.21
CA ALA A 157 -15.24 -18.32 -4.03
C ALA A 157 -14.24 -19.49 -4.07
N ARG A 158 -14.64 -20.65 -4.61
CA ARG A 158 -13.72 -21.78 -4.84
C ARG A 158 -12.64 -21.44 -5.86
N LEU A 159 -12.99 -20.76 -6.95
CA LEU A 159 -12.01 -20.33 -7.96
C LEU A 159 -11.07 -19.25 -7.42
N ASP A 160 -11.59 -18.32 -6.64
CA ASP A 160 -10.80 -17.28 -5.99
C ASP A 160 -9.79 -17.90 -5.02
N PHE A 161 -10.22 -18.82 -4.15
CA PHE A 161 -9.32 -19.56 -3.26
C PHE A 161 -8.30 -20.41 -4.05
N ALA A 162 -8.75 -21.09 -5.11
CA ALA A 162 -7.89 -21.97 -5.90
C ALA A 162 -6.76 -21.20 -6.60
N TYR A 163 -7.02 -20.01 -7.17
CA TYR A 163 -6.01 -19.21 -7.87
C TYR A 163 -6.37 -17.74 -8.09
N GLY A 164 -7.66 -17.41 -8.16
CA GLY A 164 -8.13 -16.08 -8.56
C GLY A 164 -7.67 -14.97 -7.61
N ALA A 165 -7.73 -15.21 -6.30
CA ALA A 165 -7.37 -14.24 -5.28
C ALA A 165 -5.89 -13.84 -5.36
N VAL A 166 -4.98 -14.80 -5.53
CA VAL A 166 -3.54 -14.53 -5.65
C VAL A 166 -3.26 -13.62 -6.83
N THR A 167 -3.80 -13.96 -8.00
CA THR A 167 -3.58 -13.22 -9.25
C THR A 167 -4.14 -11.81 -9.16
N ARG A 168 -5.40 -11.69 -8.74
CA ARG A 168 -6.11 -10.40 -8.69
C ARG A 168 -5.54 -9.47 -7.63
N THR A 169 -5.31 -9.96 -6.41
CA THR A 169 -4.65 -9.17 -5.37
C THR A 169 -3.27 -8.70 -5.81
N THR A 170 -2.50 -9.53 -6.51
CA THR A 170 -1.18 -9.12 -7.03
C THR A 170 -1.28 -7.97 -8.03
N TYR A 171 -2.21 -8.03 -8.98
CA TYR A 171 -2.38 -6.97 -9.96
C TYR A 171 -2.84 -5.66 -9.31
N GLU A 172 -3.90 -5.71 -8.51
CA GLU A 172 -4.45 -4.50 -7.88
C GLU A 172 -3.47 -3.88 -6.88
N ALA A 173 -2.81 -4.69 -6.04
CA ALA A 173 -1.85 -4.18 -5.07
C ALA A 173 -0.63 -3.53 -5.76
N LYS A 174 -0.13 -4.10 -6.86
CA LYS A 174 0.98 -3.48 -7.60
C LYS A 174 0.55 -2.19 -8.30
N ALA A 175 -0.67 -2.12 -8.83
CA ALA A 175 -1.20 -0.89 -9.40
C ALA A 175 -1.34 0.21 -8.33
N LEU A 176 -1.81 -0.14 -7.13
CA LEU A 176 -1.87 0.78 -5.99
C LEU A 176 -0.48 1.24 -5.55
N VAL A 177 0.50 0.34 -5.48
CA VAL A 177 1.90 0.67 -5.17
C VAL A 177 2.48 1.64 -6.20
N GLU A 178 2.25 1.38 -7.50
CA GLU A 178 2.68 2.27 -8.58
C GLU A 178 2.04 3.65 -8.47
N SER A 179 0.73 3.70 -8.23
CA SER A 179 0.01 4.97 -8.06
C SER A 179 0.47 5.74 -6.82
N TYR A 180 0.79 5.04 -5.73
CA TYR A 180 1.16 5.66 -4.45
C TYR A 180 2.58 6.21 -4.46
N TYR A 181 3.54 5.48 -5.03
CA TYR A 181 4.95 5.90 -5.08
C TYR A 181 5.36 6.56 -6.40
N GLY A 182 4.46 6.63 -7.38
CA GLY A 182 4.74 7.14 -8.73
C GLY A 182 5.65 6.25 -9.57
N ARG A 183 5.92 5.01 -9.14
CA ARG A 183 6.80 4.05 -9.84
C ARG A 183 6.48 2.60 -9.49
N LYS A 184 6.68 1.69 -10.44
CA LYS A 184 6.48 0.24 -10.26
C LYS A 184 7.50 -0.38 -9.29
N PRO A 185 7.16 -1.48 -8.59
CA PRO A 185 8.15 -2.29 -7.89
C PRO A 185 9.27 -2.77 -8.82
N GLU A 186 10.52 -2.64 -8.40
CA GLU A 186 11.69 -3.14 -9.13
C GLU A 186 11.80 -4.66 -9.01
N HIS A 187 11.46 -5.18 -7.83
CA HIS A 187 11.41 -6.60 -7.56
C HIS A 187 10.13 -6.96 -6.81
N SER A 188 9.62 -8.15 -7.10
CA SER A 188 8.43 -8.71 -6.47
C SER A 188 8.78 -10.08 -5.91
N TYR A 189 8.33 -10.33 -4.69
CA TYR A 189 8.57 -11.55 -3.95
C TYR A 189 7.25 -12.15 -3.50
N PHE A 190 7.24 -13.45 -3.27
CA PHE A 190 6.15 -14.16 -2.61
C PHE A 190 6.76 -14.91 -1.42
N MET A 191 6.09 -14.89 -0.27
CA MET A 191 6.41 -15.75 0.86
C MET A 191 5.16 -16.44 1.38
N GLY A 192 5.27 -17.70 1.78
CA GLY A 192 4.15 -18.44 2.34
C GLY A 192 4.54 -19.81 2.84
N CYS A 193 3.75 -20.34 3.77
CA CYS A 193 3.87 -21.70 4.28
C CYS A 193 2.50 -22.40 4.18
N SER A 194 2.48 -23.72 4.02
CA SER A 194 1.23 -24.50 3.86
C SER A 194 0.38 -23.97 2.70
N THR A 195 -0.84 -23.48 2.93
CA THR A 195 -1.68 -22.85 1.90
C THR A 195 -0.97 -21.69 1.22
N GLY A 196 -0.21 -20.86 1.95
CA GLY A 196 0.65 -19.85 1.34
C GLY A 196 1.77 -20.45 0.48
N GLY A 197 2.28 -21.63 0.83
CA GLY A 197 3.24 -22.37 0.00
C GLY A 197 2.58 -22.89 -1.28
N ARG A 198 1.36 -23.41 -1.19
CA ARG A 198 0.53 -23.79 -2.34
C ARG A 198 0.28 -22.59 -3.24
N GLU A 199 -0.12 -21.45 -2.69
CA GLU A 199 -0.33 -20.19 -3.43
C GLU A 199 0.91 -19.74 -4.19
N ALA A 200 2.10 -19.92 -3.61
CA ALA A 200 3.37 -19.56 -4.25
C ALA A 200 3.73 -20.45 -5.45
N MET A 201 3.15 -21.65 -5.56
CA MET A 201 3.44 -22.64 -6.61
C MET A 201 2.44 -22.65 -7.77
N LEU A 202 1.40 -21.80 -7.70
CA LEU A 202 0.41 -21.62 -8.78
C LEU A 202 1.00 -20.80 -9.93
#